data_AF-A0A0D0MPM9-F1
#
_entry.id   AF-A0A0D0MPM9-F1
#
_cell.length_a   1.000
_cell.length_b   1.000
_cell.length_c   1.000
_cell.angle_alpha   90.00
_cell.angle_beta   90.00
_cell.angle_gamma   90.00
#
_symmetry.space_group_name_H-M   'P 1'
#
loop_
_entity.id
_entity.type
_entity.pdbx_description
1 polymer ?
#
loop_
_entity_poly.entity_id
_entity_poly.type
_entity_poly.pdbx_seq_one_letter_code
_entity_poly.pdbx_strand_id
1 'polypeptide(L)'
;MKLFYMPGASSLADHIVLEWSGQPYETVRMDRGSIKTPEYLALNPTGVVPILVDGDFTLTENVAILGYLADLYPHLQLAGDGSPRSRAEVMRWLGFLNSDVNKAFRPIFFPERYLPDDSVAAQLAATARGHVREYLGRLDAQLEGRDWLTGRRSIADAYHFVMLRWAIGTKVGLHGFENLSGFVRRMHADDGVHAALVMEEGLAPRSGRAHSAPDQLMRLNERIRNNLATTLKAEVLGTVAYSEGDGPELEVRRGLVEIEIARMDTVFSWQDENYRAQAAIPFRNFSRYVSDGAILLDL
;
A
#
# COMPACT_ATOMS: atom_id res chain seq x y z
N MET A 1 4.80 9.46 21.10
CA MET A 1 4.61 9.94 19.71
C MET A 1 3.23 9.54 19.19
N LYS A 2 2.59 10.40 18.39
CA LYS A 2 1.24 10.23 17.84
C LYS A 2 1.19 10.59 16.35
N LEU A 3 0.70 9.70 15.51
CA LEU A 3 0.53 9.91 14.07
C LEU A 3 -0.94 10.11 13.71
N PHE A 4 -1.27 11.27 13.14
CA PHE A 4 -2.56 11.53 12.51
C PHE A 4 -2.48 11.11 11.05
N TYR A 5 -3.27 10.12 10.66
CA TYR A 5 -3.18 9.47 9.35
C TYR A 5 -4.55 9.34 8.69
N MET A 6 -4.59 9.17 7.37
CA MET A 6 -5.79 8.79 6.63
C MET A 6 -5.49 7.53 5.82
N PRO A 7 -6.35 6.50 5.88
CA PRO A 7 -6.17 5.26 5.14
C PRO A 7 -5.95 5.50 3.65
N GLY A 8 -4.95 4.84 3.09
CA GLY A 8 -4.60 4.95 1.67
C GLY A 8 -3.96 6.29 1.28
N ALA A 9 -3.70 7.20 2.22
CA ALA A 9 -2.99 8.45 1.96
C ALA A 9 -1.46 8.28 2.07
N SER A 10 -0.71 9.36 1.83
CA SER A 10 0.76 9.35 1.94
C SER A 10 1.25 9.09 3.36
N SER A 11 0.40 9.30 4.37
CA SER A 11 0.69 9.03 5.78
C SER A 11 1.08 7.58 6.07
N LEU A 12 0.72 6.63 5.19
CA LEU A 12 1.17 5.25 5.30
C LEU A 12 2.70 5.13 5.29
N ALA A 13 3.40 6.01 4.57
CA ALA A 13 4.86 5.97 4.55
C ALA A 13 5.45 6.21 5.95
N ASP A 14 4.90 7.18 6.69
CA ASP A 14 5.32 7.47 8.07
C ASP A 14 4.96 6.32 8.99
N HIS A 15 3.76 5.74 8.80
CA HIS A 15 3.27 4.59 9.56
C HIS A 15 4.20 3.36 9.42
N ILE A 16 4.62 3.05 8.19
CA ILE A 16 5.58 1.97 7.90
C ILE A 16 6.91 2.21 8.64
N VAL A 17 7.42 3.45 8.64
CA VAL A 17 8.68 3.78 9.32
C VAL A 17 8.55 3.68 10.84
N LEU A 18 7.39 4.06 11.41
CA LEU A 18 7.09 3.85 12.82
C LEU A 18 7.06 2.36 13.18
N GLU A 19 6.44 1.52 12.35
CA GLU A 19 6.46 0.06 12.53
C GLU A 19 7.88 -0.51 12.44
N TRP A 20 8.68 -0.08 11.46
CA TRP A 20 10.08 -0.48 11.35
C TRP A 20 10.94 -0.08 12.55
N SER A 21 10.54 0.95 13.30
CA SER A 21 11.24 1.36 14.50
C SER A 21 11.08 0.42 15.69
N GLY A 22 9.99 -0.35 15.71
CA GLY A 22 9.60 -1.17 16.85
C GLY A 22 9.33 -0.38 18.14
N GLN A 23 9.23 0.95 18.07
CA GLN A 23 8.95 1.82 19.22
C GLN A 23 7.45 2.01 19.41
N PRO A 24 6.98 2.25 20.64
CA PRO A 24 5.57 2.53 20.89
C PRO A 24 5.16 3.90 20.33
N TYR A 25 4.00 3.94 19.67
CA TYR A 25 3.37 5.15 19.19
C TYR A 25 1.84 5.00 19.20
N GLU A 26 1.14 6.11 19.12
CA GLU A 26 -0.33 6.15 18.98
C GLU A 26 -0.70 6.55 17.56
N THR A 27 -1.86 6.10 17.08
CA THR A 27 -2.43 6.56 15.81
C THR A 27 -3.77 7.25 16.03
N VAL A 28 -4.05 8.27 15.22
CA VAL A 28 -5.34 8.95 15.14
C VAL A 28 -5.81 8.88 13.70
N ARG A 29 -6.85 8.08 13.47
CA ARG A 29 -7.46 7.94 12.15
C ARG A 29 -8.27 9.18 11.81
N MET A 30 -8.00 9.73 10.64
CA MET A 30 -8.67 10.89 10.07
C MET A 30 -9.47 10.52 8.82
N ASP A 31 -10.43 11.37 8.48
CA ASP A 31 -11.24 11.36 7.27
C ASP A 31 -11.30 12.79 6.66
N ARG A 32 -11.99 12.95 5.53
CA ARG A 32 -12.04 14.24 4.82
C ARG A 32 -12.72 15.37 5.61
N GLY A 33 -13.60 15.04 6.56
CA GLY A 33 -14.32 16.02 7.38
C GLY A 33 -13.50 16.40 8.62
N SER A 34 -12.99 15.40 9.33
CA SER A 34 -12.18 15.55 10.55
C SER A 34 -10.88 16.33 10.31
N ILE A 35 -10.26 16.25 9.12
CA ILE A 35 -9.10 17.12 8.78
C ILE A 35 -9.47 18.60 8.53
N LYS A 36 -10.75 18.96 8.60
CA LYS A 36 -11.26 20.33 8.41
C LYS A 36 -11.86 20.91 9.70
N THR A 37 -11.85 20.19 10.81
CA THR A 37 -12.35 20.74 12.07
C THR A 37 -11.40 21.81 12.61
N PRO A 38 -11.90 22.79 13.41
CA PRO A 38 -11.05 23.81 14.02
C PRO A 38 -9.89 23.22 14.83
N GLU A 39 -10.10 22.09 15.52
CA GLU A 39 -9.10 21.43 16.35
C GLU A 39 -7.95 20.88 15.49
N TYR A 40 -8.26 20.24 14.36
CA TYR A 40 -7.24 19.74 13.45
C TYR A 40 -6.52 20.88 12.72
N LEU A 41 -7.26 21.91 12.29
CA LEU A 41 -6.69 23.07 11.59
C LEU A 41 -5.79 23.93 12.49
N ALA A 42 -6.03 23.91 13.81
CA ALA A 42 -5.12 24.51 14.78
C ALA A 42 -3.73 23.82 14.80
N LEU A 43 -3.68 22.51 14.48
CA LEU A 43 -2.43 21.75 14.34
C LEU A 43 -1.83 21.87 12.94
N ASN A 44 -2.65 21.79 11.89
CA ASN A 44 -2.23 21.93 10.50
C ASN A 44 -3.24 22.77 9.70
N PRO A 45 -2.95 24.07 9.46
CA PRO A 45 -3.82 24.97 8.72
C PRO A 45 -4.12 24.53 7.28
N THR A 46 -3.27 23.67 6.69
CA THR A 46 -3.48 23.12 5.34
C THR A 46 -4.61 22.08 5.32
N GLY A 47 -4.93 21.50 6.48
CA GLY A 47 -5.99 20.49 6.63
C GLY A 47 -5.71 19.25 5.78
N VAL A 48 -4.50 18.71 5.90
CA VAL A 48 -4.04 17.47 5.22
C VAL A 48 -3.30 16.59 6.22
N VAL A 49 -3.29 15.27 5.98
CA VAL A 49 -2.41 14.31 6.66
C VAL A 49 -1.08 14.19 5.89
N PRO A 50 0.00 13.69 6.50
CA PRO A 50 0.19 13.33 7.92
C PRO A 50 0.38 14.55 8.86
N ILE A 51 0.17 14.32 10.17
CA ILE A 51 0.78 15.10 11.26
C ILE A 51 1.44 14.11 12.23
N LEU A 52 2.67 14.40 12.65
CA LEU A 52 3.34 13.71 13.74
C LEU A 52 3.42 14.64 14.95
N VAL A 53 2.96 14.17 16.12
CA VAL A 53 3.12 14.85 17.40
C VAL A 53 4.06 14.05 18.30
N ASP A 54 5.13 14.68 18.77
CA ASP A 54 6.06 14.10 19.73
C ASP A 54 6.26 15.05 20.93
N GLY A 55 5.57 14.75 22.03
CA GLY A 55 5.45 15.67 23.16
C GLY A 55 4.80 17.00 22.73
N ASP A 56 5.50 18.11 22.96
CA ASP A 56 5.05 19.45 22.57
C ASP A 56 5.43 19.82 21.12
N PHE A 57 6.16 18.94 20.42
CA PHE A 57 6.58 19.17 19.05
C PHE A 57 5.54 18.60 18.07
N THR A 58 5.05 19.46 17.17
CA THR A 58 4.14 19.07 16.08
C THR A 58 4.82 19.29 14.74
N LEU A 59 4.86 18.24 13.93
CA LEU A 59 5.52 18.24 12.62
C LEU A 59 4.55 17.84 11.52
N THR A 60 4.55 18.63 10.44
CA THR A 60 3.85 18.37 9.19
C THR A 60 4.87 18.14 8.07
N GLU A 61 4.38 17.83 6.87
CA GLU A 61 5.19 17.44 5.71
C GLU A 61 5.84 16.05 5.83
N ASN A 62 5.39 15.13 4.97
CA ASN A 62 5.82 13.74 4.99
C ASN A 62 7.35 13.57 4.83
N VAL A 63 8.01 14.39 4.00
CA VAL A 63 9.49 14.34 3.85
C VAL A 63 10.20 14.72 5.16
N ALA A 64 9.67 15.70 5.89
CA ALA A 64 10.24 16.13 7.17
C ALA A 64 10.00 15.09 8.26
N ILE A 65 8.79 14.52 8.33
CA ILE A 65 8.44 13.45 9.26
C ILE A 65 9.32 12.22 9.05
N LEU A 66 9.42 11.74 7.80
CA LEU A 66 10.27 10.59 7.48
C LEU A 66 11.75 10.83 7.84
N GLY A 67 12.28 12.02 7.52
CA GLY A 67 13.65 12.39 7.91
C GLY A 67 13.84 12.43 9.43
N TYR A 68 12.88 13.01 10.15
CA TYR A 68 12.89 13.08 11.62
C TYR A 68 12.87 11.69 12.26
N LEU A 69 12.01 10.78 11.78
CA LEU A 69 11.97 9.40 12.27
C LEU A 69 13.27 8.63 11.99
N ALA A 70 13.89 8.85 10.82
CA ALA A 70 15.18 8.24 10.52
C ALA A 70 16.31 8.76 11.43
N ASP A 71 16.26 10.05 11.80
CA ASP A 71 17.23 10.66 12.72
C ASP A 71 16.99 10.26 14.19
N LEU A 72 15.75 10.00 14.60
CA LEU A 72 15.42 9.44 15.93
C LEU A 72 15.90 7.99 16.08
N TYR A 73 15.90 7.22 14.99
CA TYR A 73 16.24 5.80 15.01
C TYR A 73 17.46 5.47 14.12
N PRO A 74 18.64 6.07 14.40
CA PRO A 74 19.80 5.96 13.52
C PRO A 74 20.35 4.53 13.40
N HIS A 75 20.07 3.68 14.40
CA HIS A 75 20.45 2.26 14.40
C HIS A 75 19.79 1.45 13.27
N LEU A 76 18.66 1.93 12.74
CA LEU A 76 17.96 1.31 11.61
C LEU A 76 18.56 1.68 10.25
N GLN A 77 19.44 2.69 10.21
CA GLN A 77 20.10 3.18 8.98
C GLN A 77 19.14 3.58 7.85
N LEU A 78 17.93 4.05 8.19
CA LEU A 78 16.90 4.41 7.21
C LEU A 78 17.22 5.71 6.42
N ALA A 79 18.18 6.50 6.89
CA ALA A 79 18.75 7.65 6.18
C ALA A 79 20.09 7.33 5.49
N GLY A 80 20.41 6.05 5.30
CA GLY A 80 21.69 5.58 4.76
C GLY A 80 22.67 5.12 5.84
N ASP A 81 23.93 4.92 5.46
CA ASP A 81 25.00 4.42 6.35
C ASP A 81 25.63 5.48 7.26
N GLY A 82 24.99 6.63 7.41
CA GLY A 82 25.49 7.76 8.20
C GLY A 82 26.49 8.67 7.46
N SER A 83 26.96 8.29 6.27
CA SER A 83 27.76 9.20 5.44
C SER A 83 26.89 10.28 4.80
N PRO A 84 27.42 11.50 4.58
CA PRO A 84 26.69 12.55 3.85
C PRO A 84 26.23 12.11 2.45
N ARG A 85 27.01 11.23 1.81
CA ARG A 85 26.70 10.70 0.47
C ARG A 85 25.49 9.77 0.50
N SER A 86 25.43 8.82 1.42
CA SER A 86 24.28 7.91 1.50
C SER A 86 23.01 8.65 1.91
N ARG A 87 23.11 9.64 2.81
CA ARG A 87 21.99 10.53 3.14
C ARG A 87 21.50 11.30 1.92
N ALA A 88 22.40 11.89 1.13
CA ALA A 88 22.03 12.61 -0.08
C ALA A 88 21.33 11.70 -1.10
N GLU A 89 21.73 10.44 -1.23
CA GLU A 89 21.06 9.46 -2.10
C GLU A 89 19.63 9.14 -1.65
N VAL A 90 19.41 8.94 -0.36
CA VAL A 90 18.07 8.74 0.20
C VAL A 90 17.21 9.99 -0.02
N MET A 91 17.74 11.17 0.30
CA MET A 91 17.01 12.43 0.15
C MET A 91 16.71 12.76 -1.31
N ARG A 92 17.57 12.38 -2.26
CA ARG A 92 17.31 12.53 -3.70
C ARG A 92 16.07 11.77 -4.13
N TRP A 93 15.96 10.49 -3.75
CA TRP A 93 14.80 9.67 -4.11
C TRP A 93 13.55 10.08 -3.35
N LEU A 94 13.69 10.42 -2.07
CA LEU A 94 12.57 10.93 -1.27
C LEU A 94 12.02 12.24 -1.83
N GLY A 95 12.90 13.16 -2.24
CA GLY A 95 12.57 14.40 -2.91
C GLY A 95 11.83 14.14 -4.22
N PHE A 96 12.38 13.30 -5.10
CA PHE A 96 11.76 12.90 -6.37
C PHE A 96 10.34 12.32 -6.18
N LEU A 97 10.18 11.40 -5.22
CA LEU A 97 8.88 10.80 -4.89
C LEU A 97 7.86 11.86 -4.43
N ASN A 98 8.29 12.81 -3.61
CA ASN A 98 7.42 13.85 -3.07
C ASN A 98 7.07 14.96 -4.09
N SER A 99 8.07 15.47 -4.82
CA SER A 99 7.91 16.64 -5.68
C SER A 99 7.38 16.30 -7.06
N ASP A 100 7.67 15.10 -7.56
CA ASP A 100 7.39 14.74 -8.95
C ASP A 100 6.32 13.66 -9.00
N VAL A 101 6.58 12.50 -8.39
CA VAL A 101 5.69 11.34 -8.48
C VAL A 101 4.36 11.59 -7.78
N ASN A 102 4.38 12.02 -6.51
CA ASN A 102 3.16 12.34 -5.76
C ASN A 102 2.32 13.43 -6.47
N LYS A 103 2.99 14.45 -7.03
CA LYS A 103 2.31 15.55 -7.72
C LYS A 103 1.67 15.09 -9.02
N ALA A 104 2.27 14.14 -9.74
CA ALA A 104 1.70 13.56 -10.95
C ALA A 104 0.36 12.84 -10.71
N PHE A 105 0.10 12.36 -9.49
CA PHE A 105 -1.20 11.78 -9.14
C PHE A 105 -2.29 12.84 -8.85
N ARG A 106 -1.94 14.10 -8.57
CA ARG A 106 -2.90 15.12 -8.15
C ARG A 106 -4.05 15.34 -9.14
N PRO A 107 -3.83 15.42 -10.47
CA PRO A 107 -4.93 15.56 -11.42
C PRO A 107 -5.84 14.33 -11.51
N ILE A 108 -5.36 13.16 -11.07
CA ILE A 108 -6.16 11.91 -11.04
C ILE A 108 -7.10 11.93 -9.83
N PHE A 109 -6.62 12.39 -8.67
CA PHE A 109 -7.40 12.38 -7.42
C PHE A 109 -8.27 13.63 -7.23
N PHE A 110 -7.86 14.76 -7.79
CA PHE A 110 -8.47 16.07 -7.56
C PHE A 110 -8.60 16.85 -8.86
N PRO A 111 -9.30 16.33 -9.89
CA PRO A 111 -9.48 17.02 -11.17
C PRO A 111 -10.11 18.42 -11.01
N GLU A 112 -10.96 18.60 -10.00
CA GLU A 112 -11.63 19.87 -9.67
C GLU A 112 -10.66 21.01 -9.30
N ARG A 113 -9.40 20.69 -8.98
CA ARG A 113 -8.36 21.71 -8.75
C ARG A 113 -7.77 22.28 -10.03
N TYR A 114 -8.01 21.62 -11.17
CA TYR A 114 -7.41 21.95 -12.46
C TYR A 114 -8.46 22.35 -13.49
N LEU A 115 -9.71 21.94 -13.29
CA LEU A 115 -10.80 22.13 -14.23
C LEU A 115 -11.95 22.88 -13.57
N PRO A 116 -12.64 23.76 -14.31
CA PRO A 116 -13.84 24.44 -13.81
C PRO A 116 -15.06 23.51 -13.73
N ASP A 117 -15.05 22.43 -14.50
CA ASP A 117 -16.08 21.39 -14.56
C ASP A 117 -15.48 20.03 -15.00
N ASP A 118 -16.30 18.98 -14.97
CA ASP A 118 -15.83 17.61 -15.20
C ASP A 118 -15.77 17.19 -16.68
N SER A 119 -16.08 18.08 -17.63
CA SER A 119 -16.22 17.74 -19.06
C SER A 119 -14.96 17.09 -19.66
N VAL A 120 -13.79 17.44 -19.15
CA VAL A 120 -12.49 16.91 -19.61
C VAL A 120 -11.68 16.18 -18.52
N ALA A 121 -12.31 15.84 -17.39
CA ALA A 121 -11.64 15.22 -16.24
C ALA A 121 -11.03 13.85 -16.60
N ALA A 122 -11.71 13.06 -17.45
CA ALA A 122 -11.22 11.76 -17.89
C ALA A 122 -9.94 11.87 -18.73
N GLN A 123 -9.87 12.87 -19.64
CA GLN A 123 -8.69 13.12 -20.46
C GLN A 123 -7.54 13.65 -19.61
N LEU A 124 -7.81 14.55 -18.66
CA LEU A 124 -6.80 15.02 -17.71
C LEU A 124 -6.19 13.85 -16.91
N ALA A 125 -7.03 12.97 -16.37
CA ALA A 125 -6.59 11.79 -15.65
C ALA A 125 -5.78 10.83 -16.56
N ALA A 126 -6.18 10.64 -17.82
CA ALA A 126 -5.43 9.82 -18.77
C ALA A 126 -4.02 10.38 -19.04
N THR A 127 -3.89 11.69 -19.27
CA THR A 127 -2.59 12.35 -19.42
C THR A 127 -1.73 12.21 -18.17
N ALA A 128 -2.32 12.43 -16.99
CA ALA A 128 -1.61 12.30 -15.72
C ALA A 128 -1.12 10.87 -15.47
N ARG A 129 -1.90 9.84 -15.81
CA ARG A 129 -1.46 8.43 -15.77
C ARG A 129 -0.24 8.17 -16.66
N GLY A 130 -0.16 8.82 -17.83
CA GLY A 130 1.01 8.79 -18.71
C GLY A 130 2.27 9.30 -18.01
N HIS A 131 2.21 10.49 -17.39
CA HIS A 131 3.33 11.05 -16.64
C HIS A 131 3.74 10.18 -15.45
N VAL A 132 2.77 9.64 -14.70
CA VAL A 132 3.06 8.69 -13.61
C VAL A 132 3.84 7.49 -14.17
N ARG A 133 3.39 6.92 -15.30
CA ARG A 133 4.04 5.76 -15.93
C ARG A 133 5.48 6.04 -16.36
N GLU A 134 5.78 7.24 -16.85
CA GLU A 134 7.16 7.66 -17.16
C GLU A 134 8.04 7.67 -15.90
N TYR A 135 7.55 8.24 -14.80
CA TYR A 135 8.28 8.23 -13.53
C TYR A 135 8.46 6.81 -12.97
N LEU A 136 7.47 5.93 -13.13
CA LEU A 136 7.60 4.53 -12.77
C LEU A 136 8.69 3.84 -13.60
N GLY A 137 8.83 4.15 -14.89
CA GLY A 137 9.95 3.63 -15.71
C GLY A 137 11.32 4.00 -15.16
N ARG A 138 11.48 5.24 -14.64
CA ARG A 138 12.73 5.66 -13.98
C ARG A 138 12.98 4.90 -12.68
N LEU A 139 11.94 4.65 -11.88
CA LEU A 139 12.05 3.90 -10.62
C LEU A 139 12.32 2.42 -10.86
N ASP A 140 11.70 1.82 -11.88
CA ASP A 140 11.96 0.44 -12.29
C ASP A 140 13.42 0.25 -12.70
N ALA A 141 13.94 1.11 -13.57
CA ALA A 141 15.34 1.09 -13.97
C ALA A 141 16.29 1.31 -12.78
N GLN A 142 15.92 2.14 -11.81
CA GLN A 142 16.73 2.32 -10.60
C GLN A 142 16.85 1.04 -9.76
N LEU A 143 15.83 0.19 -9.79
CA LEU A 143 15.79 -1.08 -9.06
C LEU A 143 16.41 -2.24 -9.83
N GLU A 144 16.89 -2.02 -11.05
CA GLU A 144 17.58 -3.06 -11.82
C GLU A 144 18.82 -3.57 -11.04
N GLY A 145 18.79 -4.86 -10.70
CA GLY A 145 19.83 -5.50 -9.90
C GLY A 145 19.90 -5.04 -8.44
N ARG A 146 18.87 -4.37 -7.91
CA ARG A 146 18.83 -3.86 -6.52
C ARG A 146 17.52 -4.24 -5.84
N ASP A 147 17.63 -4.55 -4.55
CA ASP A 147 16.44 -4.81 -3.73
C ASP A 147 15.72 -3.52 -3.28
N TRP A 148 16.46 -2.41 -3.19
CA TRP A 148 16.02 -1.13 -2.63
C TRP A 148 16.56 0.05 -3.45
N LEU A 149 15.87 1.19 -3.42
CA LEU A 149 16.20 2.37 -4.24
C LEU A 149 17.64 2.85 -4.04
N THR A 150 18.17 2.73 -2.82
CA THR A 150 19.54 3.16 -2.49
C THR A 150 20.49 1.99 -2.21
N GLY A 151 20.09 0.77 -2.58
CA GLY A 151 20.83 -0.47 -2.28
C GLY A 151 20.63 -0.99 -0.85
N ARG A 152 20.04 -0.18 0.04
CA ARG A 152 19.57 -0.56 1.37
C ARG A 152 18.17 0.01 1.60
N ARG A 153 17.40 -0.64 2.48
CA ARG A 153 16.08 -0.18 2.89
C ARG A 153 16.19 1.20 3.53
N SER A 154 15.34 2.12 3.11
CA SER A 154 15.36 3.52 3.53
C SER A 154 13.94 4.10 3.61
N ILE A 155 13.84 5.30 4.16
CA ILE A 155 12.57 6.05 4.18
C ILE A 155 12.02 6.36 2.78
N ALA A 156 12.88 6.40 1.75
CA ALA A 156 12.43 6.56 0.36
C ALA A 156 11.64 5.34 -0.12
N ASP A 157 11.99 4.14 0.33
CA ASP A 157 11.31 2.90 -0.06
C ASP A 157 9.89 2.82 0.55
N ALA A 158 9.72 3.26 1.81
CA ALA A 158 8.40 3.37 2.44
C ALA A 158 7.47 4.30 1.63
N TYR A 159 7.96 5.47 1.21
CA TYR A 159 7.16 6.39 0.42
C TYR A 159 6.92 5.88 -1.02
N HIS A 160 7.92 5.24 -1.62
CA HIS A 160 7.80 4.63 -2.93
C HIS A 160 6.70 3.57 -2.96
N PHE A 161 6.62 2.71 -1.95
CA PHE A 161 5.57 1.71 -1.83
C PHE A 161 4.16 2.32 -1.85
N VAL A 162 3.94 3.45 -1.16
CA VAL A 162 2.65 4.15 -1.22
C VAL A 162 2.32 4.60 -2.64
N MET A 163 3.28 5.15 -3.38
CA MET A 163 3.07 5.56 -4.77
C MET A 163 2.72 4.38 -5.68
N LEU A 164 3.31 3.21 -5.44
CA LEU A 164 2.98 1.99 -6.20
C LEU A 164 1.58 1.47 -5.87
N ARG A 165 1.14 1.53 -4.61
CA ARG A 165 -0.25 1.24 -4.25
C ARG A 165 -1.21 2.16 -5.00
N TRP A 166 -0.88 3.45 -5.10
CA TRP A 166 -1.69 4.41 -5.88
C TRP A 166 -1.67 4.11 -7.36
N ALA A 167 -0.52 3.77 -7.95
CA ALA A 167 -0.44 3.39 -9.36
C ALA A 167 -1.36 2.21 -9.69
N ILE A 168 -1.39 1.19 -8.82
CA ILE A 168 -2.30 0.04 -8.94
C ILE A 168 -3.77 0.50 -8.80
N GLY A 169 -4.09 1.26 -7.74
CA GLY A 169 -5.45 1.72 -7.46
C GLY A 169 -6.03 2.71 -8.48
N THR A 170 -5.18 3.40 -9.25
CA THR A 170 -5.59 4.45 -10.20
C THR A 170 -5.53 4.02 -11.66
N LYS A 171 -5.43 2.71 -11.94
CA LYS A 171 -5.37 2.14 -13.30
C LYS A 171 -4.11 2.53 -14.10
N VAL A 172 -3.03 2.95 -13.44
CA VAL A 172 -1.70 3.03 -14.08
C VAL A 172 -1.13 1.62 -14.23
N GLY A 173 -1.25 0.82 -13.16
CA GLY A 173 -0.75 -0.55 -13.09
C GLY A 173 0.78 -0.66 -13.13
N LEU A 174 1.28 -1.89 -12.99
CA LEU A 174 2.71 -2.21 -13.00
C LEU A 174 3.12 -3.10 -14.17
N HIS A 175 2.22 -3.36 -15.13
CA HIS A 175 2.54 -4.19 -16.28
C HIS A 175 3.75 -3.63 -17.05
N GLY A 176 4.78 -4.46 -17.27
CA GLY A 176 6.03 -4.07 -17.91
C GLY A 176 7.08 -3.46 -16.98
N PHE A 177 6.84 -3.42 -15.67
CA PHE A 177 7.79 -2.95 -14.65
C PHE A 177 8.12 -4.08 -13.65
N GLU A 178 8.92 -5.04 -14.10
CA GLU A 178 9.22 -6.26 -13.34
C GLU A 178 9.98 -5.99 -12.05
N ASN A 179 10.88 -4.99 -12.03
CA ASN A 179 11.63 -4.63 -10.82
C ASN A 179 10.70 -4.00 -9.79
N LEU A 180 9.75 -3.15 -10.22
CA LEU A 180 8.71 -2.61 -9.34
C LEU A 180 7.80 -3.69 -8.79
N SER A 181 7.38 -4.65 -9.61
CA SER A 181 6.61 -5.81 -9.14
C SER A 181 7.39 -6.62 -8.10
N GLY A 182 8.69 -6.82 -8.30
CA GLY A 182 9.58 -7.44 -7.31
C GLY A 182 9.66 -6.65 -5.99
N PHE A 183 9.80 -5.33 -6.08
CA PHE A 183 9.82 -4.44 -4.92
C PHE A 183 8.51 -4.48 -4.14
N VAL A 184 7.35 -4.43 -4.80
CA VAL A 184 6.03 -4.51 -4.15
C VAL A 184 5.87 -5.82 -3.39
N ARG A 185 6.25 -6.97 -4.00
CA ARG A 185 6.21 -8.27 -3.31
C ARG A 185 7.07 -8.27 -2.06
N ARG A 186 8.25 -7.65 -2.11
CA ARG A 186 9.17 -7.54 -0.96
C ARG A 186 8.56 -6.68 0.15
N MET A 187 7.95 -5.55 -0.19
CA MET A 187 7.27 -4.68 0.77
C MET A 187 6.07 -5.38 1.41
N HIS A 188 5.27 -6.14 0.67
CA HIS A 188 4.16 -6.91 1.25
C HIS A 188 4.61 -8.06 2.16
N ALA A 189 5.82 -8.59 1.97
CA ALA A 189 6.40 -9.62 2.82
C ALA A 189 7.08 -9.06 4.09
N ASP A 190 7.16 -7.74 4.23
CA ASP A 190 7.73 -7.08 5.40
C ASP A 190 6.69 -6.96 6.53
N ASP A 191 7.04 -7.46 7.71
CA ASP A 191 6.13 -7.51 8.88
C ASP A 191 5.64 -6.11 9.29
N GLY A 192 6.51 -5.09 9.24
CA GLY A 192 6.15 -3.72 9.63
C GLY A 192 5.24 -3.05 8.61
N VAL A 193 5.45 -3.33 7.32
CA VAL A 193 4.53 -2.88 6.26
C VAL A 193 3.17 -3.53 6.44
N HIS A 194 3.12 -4.83 6.70
CA HIS A 194 1.86 -5.53 6.94
C HIS A 194 1.12 -4.97 8.17
N ALA A 195 1.82 -4.75 9.29
CA ALA A 195 1.23 -4.16 10.49
C ALA A 195 0.62 -2.77 10.22
N ALA A 196 1.33 -1.91 9.49
CA ALA A 196 0.82 -0.58 9.12
C ALA A 196 -0.44 -0.67 8.24
N LEU A 197 -0.47 -1.61 7.27
CA LEU A 197 -1.63 -1.82 6.40
C LEU A 197 -2.86 -2.28 7.19
N VAL A 198 -2.69 -3.27 8.08
CA VAL A 198 -3.74 -3.80 8.96
C VAL A 198 -4.37 -2.69 9.81
N MET A 199 -3.55 -1.81 10.38
CA MET A 199 -4.05 -0.66 11.13
C MET A 199 -4.78 0.36 10.25
N GLU A 200 -4.30 0.65 9.02
CA GLU A 200 -5.03 1.52 8.08
C GLU A 200 -6.39 0.96 7.69
N GLU A 201 -6.55 -0.36 7.66
CA GLU A 201 -7.79 -1.06 7.31
C GLU A 201 -8.74 -1.21 8.51
N GLY A 202 -8.32 -0.81 9.72
CA GLY A 202 -9.12 -0.88 10.95
C GLY A 202 -9.17 -2.28 11.56
N LEU A 203 -8.22 -3.13 11.19
CA LEU A 203 -8.07 -4.50 11.68
C LEU A 203 -7.09 -4.52 12.86
N ALA A 204 -7.35 -5.40 13.84
CA ALA A 204 -6.44 -5.56 14.98
C ALA A 204 -5.09 -6.14 14.52
N PRO A 205 -3.94 -5.76 15.14
CA PRO A 205 -2.64 -6.32 14.79
C PRO A 205 -2.64 -7.85 14.90
N ARG A 206 -2.06 -8.55 13.92
CA ARG A 206 -1.87 -10.01 14.01
C ARG A 206 -0.97 -10.34 15.19
N SER A 207 -1.45 -11.21 16.08
CA SER A 207 -0.62 -11.91 17.04
C SER A 207 0.07 -13.11 16.36
N GLY A 208 1.20 -12.88 15.69
CA GLY A 208 2.06 -13.95 15.16
C GLY A 208 2.77 -13.62 13.84
N ARG A 209 3.95 -14.23 13.62
CA ARG A 209 4.77 -14.10 12.39
C ARG A 209 3.99 -14.55 11.14
N ALA A 210 3.88 -13.69 10.13
CA ALA A 210 3.36 -14.04 8.82
C ALA A 210 4.42 -14.80 7.98
N HIS A 211 3.97 -15.71 7.12
CA HIS A 211 4.81 -16.47 6.19
C HIS A 211 4.65 -15.87 4.78
N SER A 212 5.69 -15.95 3.93
CA SER A 212 5.69 -15.36 2.59
C SER A 212 4.59 -15.96 1.67
N ALA A 213 4.12 -15.23 0.66
CA ALA A 213 3.09 -15.74 -0.28
C ALA A 213 3.46 -17.10 -0.93
N PRO A 214 4.73 -17.36 -1.32
CA PRO A 214 5.17 -18.70 -1.73
C PRO A 214 5.01 -19.77 -0.64
N ASP A 215 5.33 -19.46 0.61
CA ASP A 215 5.16 -20.39 1.74
C ASP A 215 3.67 -20.65 2.04
N GLN A 216 2.85 -19.63 1.92
CA GLN A 216 1.39 -19.70 2.07
C GLN A 216 0.77 -20.60 1.00
N LEU A 217 1.14 -20.39 -0.28
CA LEU A 217 0.69 -21.23 -1.38
C LEU A 217 1.23 -22.66 -1.29
N MET A 218 2.47 -22.85 -0.83
CA MET A 218 3.03 -24.19 -0.60
C MET A 218 2.24 -24.96 0.45
N ARG A 219 1.97 -24.34 1.61
CA ARG A 219 1.15 -24.94 2.69
C ARG A 219 -0.28 -25.19 2.25
N LEU A 220 -0.85 -24.28 1.46
CA LEU A 220 -2.19 -24.46 0.92
C LEU A 220 -2.24 -25.65 -0.05
N ASN A 221 -1.25 -25.76 -0.95
CA ASN A 221 -1.12 -26.90 -1.85
C ASN A 221 -0.86 -28.23 -1.12
N GLU A 222 -0.21 -28.21 0.04
CA GLU A 222 -0.08 -29.39 0.90
C GLU A 222 -1.41 -29.79 1.55
N ARG A 223 -2.18 -28.83 2.08
CA ARG A 223 -3.51 -29.07 2.67
C ARG A 223 -4.51 -29.60 1.64
N ILE A 224 -4.53 -29.02 0.44
CA ILE A 224 -5.39 -29.46 -0.68
C ILE A 224 -5.01 -30.87 -1.14
N ARG A 225 -3.70 -31.20 -1.24
CA ARG A 225 -3.23 -32.55 -1.60
C ARG A 225 -3.70 -33.63 -0.62
N ASN A 226 -3.90 -33.27 0.64
CA ASN A 226 -4.41 -34.16 1.68
C ASN A 226 -5.95 -34.22 1.76
N ASN A 227 -6.67 -33.68 0.76
CA ASN A 227 -8.15 -33.68 0.68
C ASN A 227 -8.85 -32.99 1.87
N LEU A 228 -8.18 -32.05 2.53
CA LEU A 228 -8.78 -31.23 3.57
C LEU A 228 -9.36 -29.97 2.91
N ALA A 229 -10.68 -29.91 2.76
CA ALA A 229 -11.37 -28.66 2.46
C ALA A 229 -10.94 -27.62 3.51
N THR A 230 -10.31 -26.54 3.06
CA THR A 230 -9.73 -25.56 3.97
C THR A 230 -10.55 -24.29 3.89
N THR A 231 -11.27 -23.99 4.97
CA THR A 231 -11.93 -22.71 5.16
C THR A 231 -10.99 -21.81 5.95
N LEU A 232 -10.69 -20.63 5.41
CA LEU A 232 -9.87 -19.63 6.07
C LEU A 232 -10.36 -18.22 5.72
N LYS A 233 -9.95 -17.23 6.52
CA LYS A 233 -10.22 -15.84 6.20
C LYS A 233 -9.17 -15.32 5.23
N ALA A 234 -9.57 -14.49 4.29
CA ALA A 234 -8.65 -13.81 3.40
C ALA A 234 -9.06 -12.35 3.26
N GLU A 235 -8.12 -11.55 2.80
CA GLU A 235 -8.32 -10.14 2.55
C GLU A 235 -8.07 -9.83 1.08
N VAL A 236 -9.07 -9.24 0.43
CA VAL A 236 -8.99 -8.82 -0.96
C VAL A 236 -8.54 -7.36 -1.02
N LEU A 237 -7.28 -7.14 -1.37
CA LEU A 237 -6.66 -5.81 -1.45
C LEU A 237 -6.72 -5.21 -2.86
N GLY A 238 -6.63 -6.08 -3.88
CA GLY A 238 -6.57 -5.71 -5.29
C GLY A 238 -7.92 -5.78 -5.99
N THR A 239 -7.89 -5.75 -7.32
CA THR A 239 -9.07 -6.09 -8.14
C THR A 239 -9.00 -7.58 -8.46
N VAL A 240 -10.01 -8.33 -8.02
CA VAL A 240 -10.15 -9.77 -8.28
C VAL A 240 -11.39 -9.93 -9.14
N ALA A 241 -11.19 -10.16 -10.44
CA ALA A 241 -12.27 -10.30 -11.40
C ALA A 241 -12.07 -11.54 -12.29
N TYR A 242 -13.14 -12.23 -12.65
CA TYR A 242 -13.08 -13.46 -13.44
C TYR A 242 -14.30 -13.59 -14.36
N SER A 243 -14.06 -13.93 -15.62
CA SER A 243 -15.10 -14.31 -16.59
C SER A 243 -14.80 -15.71 -17.11
N GLU A 244 -15.82 -16.56 -17.17
CA GLU A 244 -15.74 -17.88 -17.81
C GLU A 244 -16.23 -17.76 -19.26
N GLY A 245 -15.28 -17.73 -20.22
CA GLY A 245 -15.59 -17.53 -21.64
C GLY A 245 -16.17 -16.13 -21.92
N ASP A 246 -17.26 -16.07 -22.68
CA ASP A 246 -18.01 -14.83 -22.96
C ASP A 246 -19.06 -14.50 -21.87
N GLY A 247 -18.98 -15.14 -20.71
CA GLY A 247 -19.87 -14.92 -19.58
C GLY A 247 -19.68 -13.57 -18.88
N PRO A 248 -20.61 -13.18 -17.99
CA PRO A 248 -20.50 -11.96 -17.20
C PRO A 248 -19.26 -11.98 -16.30
N GLU A 249 -18.61 -10.81 -16.15
CA GLU A 249 -17.46 -10.65 -15.26
C GLU A 249 -17.92 -10.68 -13.80
N LEU A 250 -17.40 -11.65 -13.04
CA LEU A 250 -17.54 -11.73 -11.59
C LEU A 250 -16.45 -10.86 -10.96
N GLU A 251 -16.82 -9.94 -10.07
CA GLU A 251 -15.87 -9.17 -9.27
C GLU A 251 -16.03 -9.51 -7.79
N VAL A 252 -14.92 -9.85 -7.13
CA VAL A 252 -14.88 -10.06 -5.68
C VAL A 252 -14.63 -8.72 -5.00
N ARG A 253 -15.51 -8.36 -4.07
CA ARG A 253 -15.42 -7.13 -3.29
C ARG A 253 -14.09 -7.07 -2.52
N ARG A 254 -13.52 -5.87 -2.41
CA ARG A 254 -12.38 -5.58 -1.53
C ARG A 254 -12.73 -5.68 -0.04
N GLY A 255 -11.76 -6.11 0.75
CA GLY A 255 -11.87 -6.29 2.19
C GLY A 255 -11.94 -7.76 2.60
N LEU A 256 -12.42 -8.00 3.83
CA LEU A 256 -12.44 -9.32 4.42
C LEU A 256 -13.48 -10.24 3.78
N VAL A 257 -13.04 -11.45 3.47
CA VAL A 257 -13.84 -12.52 2.89
C VAL A 257 -13.53 -13.83 3.61
N GLU A 258 -14.53 -14.71 3.73
CA GLU A 258 -14.29 -16.12 4.00
C GLU A 258 -14.03 -16.82 2.68
N ILE A 259 -12.99 -17.66 2.62
CA ILE A 259 -12.73 -18.48 1.44
C ILE A 259 -12.77 -19.97 1.80
N GLU A 260 -13.48 -20.71 0.98
CA GLU A 260 -13.47 -22.17 0.96
C GLU A 260 -12.65 -22.62 -0.24
N ILE A 261 -11.56 -23.32 0.04
CA ILE A 261 -10.58 -23.68 -0.98
C ILE A 261 -10.69 -25.17 -1.24
N ALA A 262 -11.05 -25.52 -2.47
CA ALA A 262 -11.09 -26.87 -2.98
C ALA A 262 -10.02 -27.07 -4.07
N ARG A 263 -9.91 -28.31 -4.56
CA ARG A 263 -8.92 -28.66 -5.59
C ARG A 263 -9.14 -27.92 -6.91
N MET A 264 -10.40 -27.61 -7.25
CA MET A 264 -10.76 -27.05 -8.54
C MET A 264 -11.05 -25.55 -8.49
N ASP A 265 -11.66 -25.09 -7.42
CA ASP A 265 -12.15 -23.73 -7.26
C ASP A 265 -11.89 -23.20 -5.85
N THR A 266 -12.11 -21.90 -5.73
CA THR A 266 -12.11 -21.18 -4.46
C THR A 266 -13.37 -20.36 -4.40
N VAL A 267 -14.19 -20.62 -3.39
CA VAL A 267 -15.45 -19.93 -3.15
C VAL A 267 -15.22 -18.84 -2.12
N PHE A 268 -15.45 -17.60 -2.52
CA PHE A 268 -15.48 -16.43 -1.65
C PHE A 268 -16.88 -16.26 -1.09
N SER A 269 -16.96 -15.91 0.19
CA SER A 269 -18.19 -15.55 0.88
C SER A 269 -17.98 -14.26 1.66
N TRP A 270 -18.90 -13.30 1.50
CA TRP A 270 -18.90 -12.06 2.29
C TRP A 270 -20.33 -11.63 2.62
N GLN A 271 -20.45 -10.74 3.59
CA GLN A 271 -21.72 -10.16 4.02
C GLN A 271 -21.86 -8.76 3.41
N ASP A 272 -22.98 -8.51 2.74
CA ASP A 272 -23.29 -7.22 2.14
C ASP A 272 -24.64 -6.72 2.67
N GLU A 273 -24.61 -5.71 3.53
CA GLU A 273 -25.74 -5.09 4.25
C GLU A 273 -26.75 -6.09 4.85
N ASN A 274 -27.63 -6.67 4.02
CA ASN A 274 -28.70 -7.59 4.39
C ASN A 274 -28.60 -8.99 3.74
N TYR A 275 -27.57 -9.29 2.94
CA TYR A 275 -27.44 -10.55 2.18
C TYR A 275 -26.04 -11.14 2.29
N ARG A 276 -25.94 -12.48 2.21
CA ARG A 276 -24.67 -13.18 2.04
C ARG A 276 -24.41 -13.34 0.55
N ALA A 277 -23.32 -12.78 0.06
CA ALA A 277 -22.89 -12.89 -1.32
C ALA A 277 -21.78 -13.94 -1.45
N GLN A 278 -21.72 -14.60 -2.61
CA GLN A 278 -20.69 -15.58 -2.93
C GLN A 278 -20.22 -15.42 -4.38
N ALA A 279 -18.94 -15.71 -4.61
CA ALA A 279 -18.35 -15.82 -5.93
C ALA A 279 -17.36 -16.98 -5.94
N ALA A 280 -17.26 -17.71 -7.05
CA ALA A 280 -16.30 -18.80 -7.20
C ALA A 280 -15.37 -18.50 -8.38
N ILE A 281 -14.07 -18.75 -8.20
CA ILE A 281 -13.09 -18.69 -9.29
C ILE A 281 -12.25 -19.96 -9.31
N PRO A 282 -11.70 -20.37 -10.46
CA PRO A 282 -10.78 -21.50 -10.52
C PRO A 282 -9.57 -21.31 -9.60
N PHE A 283 -9.13 -22.37 -8.93
CA PHE A 283 -8.02 -22.32 -7.97
C PHE A 283 -6.73 -21.73 -8.56
N ARG A 284 -6.48 -21.99 -9.86
CA ARG A 284 -5.34 -21.42 -10.59
C ARG A 284 -5.38 -19.89 -10.63
N ASN A 285 -6.57 -19.32 -10.84
CA ASN A 285 -6.78 -17.88 -10.91
C ASN A 285 -6.65 -17.26 -9.51
N PHE A 286 -7.24 -17.91 -8.50
CA PHE A 286 -7.05 -17.56 -7.10
C PHE A 286 -5.56 -17.52 -6.71
N SER A 287 -4.81 -18.58 -7.03
CA SER A 287 -3.38 -18.67 -6.73
C SER A 287 -2.58 -17.53 -7.36
N ARG A 288 -2.96 -17.09 -8.57
CA ARG A 288 -2.37 -15.91 -9.22
C ARG A 288 -2.65 -14.65 -8.42
N TYR A 289 -3.88 -14.41 -7.99
CA TYR A 289 -4.23 -13.23 -7.19
C TYR A 289 -3.53 -13.20 -5.82
N VAL A 290 -3.31 -14.37 -5.20
CA VAL A 290 -2.48 -14.48 -3.99
C VAL A 290 -1.01 -14.17 -4.31
N SER A 291 -0.47 -14.70 -5.41
CA SER A 291 0.91 -14.44 -5.84
C SER A 291 1.18 -12.97 -6.17
N ASP A 292 0.18 -12.29 -6.75
CA ASP A 292 0.24 -10.89 -7.15
C ASP A 292 -0.02 -9.93 -5.98
N GLY A 293 -0.32 -10.44 -4.79
CA GLY A 293 -0.64 -9.64 -3.60
C GLY A 293 -2.03 -9.01 -3.61
N ALA A 294 -2.88 -9.38 -4.58
CA ALA A 294 -4.26 -8.93 -4.64
C ALA A 294 -5.15 -9.61 -3.58
N ILE A 295 -4.74 -10.78 -3.07
CA ILE A 295 -5.38 -11.51 -1.98
C ILE A 295 -4.32 -11.89 -0.94
N LEU A 296 -4.56 -11.56 0.33
CA LEU A 296 -3.76 -12.04 1.47
C LEU A 296 -4.50 -13.13 2.23
N LEU A 297 -3.81 -14.22 2.57
CA LEU A 297 -4.40 -15.34 3.32
C LEU A 297 -4.14 -15.19 4.81
N ASP A 298 -5.17 -15.37 5.62
CA ASP A 298 -5.07 -15.52 7.08
C ASP A 298 -4.74 -16.99 7.41
N LEU A 299 -3.51 -17.40 7.09
CA LEU A 299 -2.93 -18.73 7.37
C LEU A 299 -2.12 -18.75 8.66
#